data_AF-A0A0R2CYM9-F1
#
_entry.id   AF-A0A0R2CYM9-F1
#
_cell.length_a   1.000
_cell.length_b   1.000
_cell.length_c   1.000
_cell.angle_alpha   90.00
_cell.angle_beta   90.00
_cell.angle_gamma   90.00
#
_symmetry.space_group_name_H-M   'P 1'
#
loop_
_entity.id
_entity.type
_entity.pdbx_description
1 polymer ?
#
loop_
_entity_poly.entity_id
_entity_poly.type
_entity_poly.pdbx_seq_one_letter_code
_entity_poly.pdbx_strand_id
1 'polypeptide(L)'
;MSEMQTCLVDQRQYSISEGVILSQLDATTKNLIKADYPNAKVTDFICNHHLLKYQLLRVDGLINADLKQNQKINRRLTKALESDDYDIIDVNDSLSRSLTFGQKVSDAVARFGGSWGFIGVFVFVLIAWMLVNGLGLFGVNFDKYPFILLNLVLSCVAAIQAPIIMMSQNRAADRDRMDSENDYHVNLKSEHELRILHAKLDHLTQHQLPHTLEIQKIQIEILSQIRTELDDLREEKTKKN
;
A
#
# COMPACT_ATOMS: atom_id res chain seq x y z
N MET A 1 59.99 10.16 -23.51
CA MET A 1 59.39 11.34 -24.20
C MET A 1 57.91 11.26 -23.93
N SER A 2 57.39 12.12 -23.06
CA SER A 2 55.96 12.24 -22.81
C SER A 2 55.29 12.73 -24.10
N GLU A 3 54.43 11.89 -24.69
CA GLU A 3 53.60 12.33 -25.81
C GLU A 3 52.64 13.41 -25.28
N MET A 4 52.72 14.61 -25.86
CA MET A 4 51.87 15.74 -25.50
C MET A 4 50.77 15.91 -26.53
N GLN A 5 49.55 16.14 -26.07
CA GLN A 5 48.38 16.38 -26.90
C GLN A 5 47.83 17.78 -26.67
N THR A 6 47.28 18.38 -27.72
CA THR A 6 46.70 19.72 -27.65
C THR A 6 45.24 19.64 -27.23
N CYS A 7 44.86 20.36 -26.18
CA CYS A 7 43.46 20.41 -25.75
C CYS A 7 42.59 21.24 -26.71
N LEU A 8 41.41 20.72 -27.03
CA LEU A 8 40.39 21.35 -27.87
C LEU A 8 39.96 22.74 -27.38
N VAL A 9 39.94 22.97 -26.07
CA VAL A 9 39.32 24.16 -25.46
C VAL A 9 40.28 25.34 -25.38
N ASP A 10 41.51 25.13 -24.91
CA ASP A 10 42.48 26.20 -24.65
C ASP A 10 43.73 26.15 -25.54
N GLN A 11 43.82 25.14 -26.41
CA GLN A 11 44.94 24.89 -27.34
C GLN A 11 46.32 24.75 -26.66
N ARG A 12 46.35 24.44 -25.36
CA ARG A 12 47.61 24.14 -24.65
C ARG A 12 47.97 22.67 -24.78
N GLN A 13 49.27 22.39 -24.64
CA GLN A 13 49.80 21.03 -24.64
C GLN A 13 49.75 20.45 -23.23
N TYR A 14 49.11 19.29 -23.11
CA TYR A 14 48.96 18.52 -21.89
C TYR A 14 49.57 17.14 -22.07
N SER A 15 49.95 16.50 -20.97
CA SER A 15 50.32 15.08 -20.99
C SER A 15 49.09 14.24 -21.38
N ILE A 16 49.31 13.10 -22.07
CA ILE A 16 48.22 12.14 -22.34
C ILE A 16 47.52 11.69 -21.05
N SER A 17 48.22 11.65 -19.91
CA SER A 17 47.64 11.31 -18.60
C SER A 17 46.64 12.34 -18.06
N GLU A 18 46.67 13.58 -18.56
CA GLU A 18 45.90 14.71 -18.05
C GLU A 18 44.61 14.96 -18.85
N GLY A 19 44.17 13.99 -19.65
CA GLY A 19 42.94 14.13 -20.41
C GLY A 19 42.52 12.88 -21.17
N VAL A 20 41.47 13.04 -21.99
CA VAL A 20 40.81 11.93 -22.68
C VAL A 20 40.48 12.34 -24.11
N ILE A 21 40.49 11.37 -25.03
CA ILE A 21 40.07 11.56 -26.42
C ILE A 21 38.54 11.50 -26.48
N LEU A 22 37.91 12.37 -27.27
CA LEU A 22 36.46 12.45 -27.41
C LEU A 22 35.80 11.11 -27.83
N SER A 23 36.52 10.20 -28.48
CA SER A 23 36.03 8.85 -28.84
C SER A 23 35.65 8.00 -27.61
N GLN A 24 36.38 8.16 -26.51
CA GLN A 24 36.25 7.36 -25.28
C GLN A 24 35.19 7.92 -24.33
N LEU A 25 34.76 9.18 -24.53
CA LEU A 25 33.70 9.79 -23.76
C LEU A 25 32.33 9.23 -24.12
N ASP A 26 31.44 9.23 -23.13
CA ASP A 26 30.03 8.88 -23.32
C ASP A 26 29.34 9.84 -24.29
N ALA A 27 28.22 9.37 -24.85
CA ALA A 27 27.47 10.12 -25.86
C ALA A 27 26.95 11.47 -25.32
N THR A 28 26.53 11.53 -24.05
CA THR A 28 25.93 12.73 -23.45
C THR A 28 26.98 13.83 -23.27
N THR A 29 28.12 13.51 -22.65
CA THR A 29 29.23 14.46 -22.47
C THR A 29 29.78 14.95 -23.81
N LYS A 30 29.88 14.05 -24.80
CA LYS A 30 30.30 14.39 -26.17
C LYS A 30 29.33 15.35 -26.87
N ASN A 31 28.03 15.16 -26.68
CA ASN A 31 27.02 16.06 -27.23
C ASN A 31 27.06 17.43 -26.56
N LEU A 32 27.30 17.49 -25.24
CA LEU A 32 27.48 18.76 -24.52
C LEU A 32 28.71 19.52 -25.04
N ILE A 33 29.84 18.83 -25.24
CA ILE A 33 31.06 19.44 -25.79
C ILE A 33 30.82 19.91 -27.23
N LYS A 34 30.16 19.11 -28.07
CA LYS A 34 29.83 19.47 -29.46
C LYS A 34 28.85 20.63 -29.59
N ALA A 35 27.98 20.84 -28.59
CA ALA A 35 27.08 21.99 -28.57
C ALA A 35 27.86 23.31 -28.46
N ASP A 36 28.92 23.33 -27.64
CA ASP A 36 29.81 24.48 -27.49
C ASP A 36 30.86 24.56 -28.61
N TYR A 37 31.33 23.40 -29.10
CA TYR A 37 32.38 23.26 -30.11
C TYR A 37 31.91 22.40 -31.31
N PRO A 38 31.13 22.96 -32.24
CA PRO A 38 30.51 22.20 -33.33
C PRO A 38 31.49 21.57 -34.33
N ASN A 39 32.71 22.12 -34.43
CA ASN A 39 33.77 21.59 -35.30
C ASN A 39 34.62 20.49 -34.66
N ALA A 40 34.30 20.07 -33.43
CA ALA A 40 35.07 19.05 -32.70
C ALA A 40 34.96 17.68 -33.38
N LYS A 41 36.11 17.07 -33.68
CA LYS A 41 36.24 15.73 -34.23
C LYS A 41 36.31 14.70 -33.11
N VAL A 42 35.97 13.46 -33.43
CA VAL A 42 35.95 12.33 -32.49
C VAL A 42 37.37 11.98 -32.00
N THR A 43 38.40 12.41 -32.72
CA THR A 43 39.83 12.22 -32.40
C THR A 43 40.43 13.34 -31.56
N ASP A 44 39.67 14.40 -31.26
CA ASP A 44 40.20 15.54 -30.51
C ASP A 44 40.39 15.18 -29.03
N PHE A 45 41.34 15.84 -28.38
CA PHE A 45 41.71 15.63 -26.98
C PHE A 45 41.15 16.75 -26.09
N ILE A 46 40.63 16.40 -24.91
CA ILE A 46 40.18 17.35 -23.89
C ILE A 46 40.89 17.06 -22.55
N CYS A 47 41.43 18.09 -21.91
CA CYS A 47 42.09 17.93 -20.61
C CYS A 47 41.06 17.78 -19.48
N ASN A 48 41.45 17.14 -18.38
CA ASN A 48 40.59 16.86 -17.22
C ASN A 48 39.96 18.12 -16.64
N HIS A 49 40.71 19.22 -16.55
CA HIS A 49 40.22 20.50 -16.06
C HIS A 49 38.99 21.02 -16.84
N HIS A 50 39.03 20.98 -18.17
CA HIS A 50 37.91 21.43 -19.00
C HIS A 50 36.81 20.37 -19.12
N LEU A 51 37.17 19.09 -19.05
CA LEU A 51 36.21 17.97 -19.02
C LEU A 51 35.32 18.01 -17.77
N LEU A 52 35.87 18.40 -16.61
CA LEU A 52 35.16 18.49 -15.33
C LEU A 52 33.91 19.38 -15.43
N LYS A 53 33.99 20.51 -16.14
CA LYS A 53 32.83 21.40 -16.37
C LYS A 53 31.67 20.64 -17.02
N TYR A 54 31.95 19.82 -18.03
CA TYR A 54 30.92 19.06 -18.75
C TYR A 54 30.39 17.88 -17.94
N GLN A 55 31.24 17.25 -17.12
CA GLN A 55 30.82 16.20 -16.19
C GLN A 55 29.86 16.75 -15.11
N LEU A 56 30.14 17.93 -14.55
CA LEU A 56 29.25 18.60 -13.60
C LEU A 56 27.91 18.99 -14.25
N LEU A 57 27.93 19.56 -15.45
CA LEU A 57 26.71 19.87 -16.21
C LEU A 57 25.86 18.62 -16.50
N ARG A 58 26.50 17.48 -16.78
CA ARG A 58 25.79 16.21 -16.95
C ARG A 58 25.11 15.77 -15.65
N VAL A 59 25.82 15.81 -14.52
CA VAL A 59 25.25 15.44 -13.21
C VAL A 59 24.07 16.34 -12.86
N ASP A 60 24.20 17.65 -13.02
CA ASP A 60 23.10 18.60 -12.78
C ASP A 60 21.91 18.32 -13.69
N GLY A 61 22.14 17.95 -14.95
CA GLY A 61 21.09 17.53 -15.88
C GLY A 61 20.32 16.30 -15.39
N LEU A 62 21.05 15.27 -14.93
CA LEU A 62 20.46 14.04 -14.38
C LEU A 62 19.65 14.32 -13.11
N ILE A 63 20.18 15.10 -12.17
CA ILE A 63 19.50 15.47 -10.92
C ILE A 63 18.20 16.22 -11.23
N ASN A 64 18.27 17.23 -12.11
CA ASN A 64 17.09 18.02 -12.47
C ASN A 64 16.02 17.20 -13.21
N ALA A 65 16.43 16.21 -14.02
CA ALA A 65 15.51 15.29 -14.68
C ALA A 65 14.79 14.40 -13.66
N ASP A 66 15.53 13.78 -12.73
CA ASP A 66 14.95 12.94 -11.67
C ASP A 66 13.99 13.74 -10.76
N LEU A 67 14.38 14.96 -10.35
CA LEU A 67 13.51 15.83 -9.54
C LEU A 67 12.19 16.14 -10.25
N LYS A 68 12.23 16.50 -11.54
CA LYS A 68 11.02 16.77 -12.33
C LYS A 68 10.14 15.52 -12.47
N GLN A 69 10.75 14.36 -12.71
CA GLN A 69 10.04 13.10 -12.85
C GLN A 69 9.37 12.68 -11.53
N ASN A 70 10.09 12.79 -10.42
CA ASN A 70 9.62 12.48 -9.07
C ASN A 70 8.45 13.40 -8.68
N GLN A 71 8.55 14.71 -8.93
CA GLN A 71 7.44 15.66 -8.73
C GLN A 71 6.19 15.28 -9.53
N LYS A 72 6.34 14.89 -10.80
CA LYS A 72 5.22 14.48 -11.67
C LYS A 72 4.50 13.26 -11.12
N ILE A 73 5.24 12.29 -10.60
CA ILE A 73 4.68 11.05 -10.06
C ILE A 73 4.03 11.26 -8.71
N ASN A 74 4.67 11.99 -7.81
CA ASN A 74 4.07 12.34 -6.52
C ASN A 74 2.77 13.12 -6.73
N ARG A 75 2.70 14.06 -7.68
CA ARG A 75 1.47 14.79 -7.96
C ARG A 75 0.34 13.89 -8.49
N ARG A 76 0.66 12.90 -9.34
CA ARG A 76 -0.33 11.92 -9.83
C ARG A 76 -0.82 11.03 -8.70
N LEU A 77 0.11 10.61 -7.84
CA LEU A 77 -0.16 9.78 -6.68
C LEU A 77 -1.05 10.52 -5.66
N THR A 78 -0.67 11.74 -5.26
CA THR A 78 -1.46 12.57 -4.34
C THR A 78 -2.89 12.75 -4.84
N LYS A 79 -3.08 13.01 -6.14
CA LYS A 79 -4.43 13.11 -6.72
C LYS A 79 -5.23 11.81 -6.66
N ALA A 80 -4.58 10.67 -6.84
CA ALA A 80 -5.25 9.36 -6.75
C ALA A 80 -5.58 8.97 -5.32
N LEU A 81 -4.77 9.40 -4.35
CA LEU A 81 -5.00 9.14 -2.92
C LEU A 81 -5.99 10.14 -2.29
N GLU A 82 -6.01 11.40 -2.74
CA GLU A 82 -6.95 12.43 -2.26
C GLU A 82 -8.41 12.15 -2.67
N SER A 83 -8.64 11.42 -3.76
CA SER A 83 -10.00 11.04 -4.18
C SER A 83 -10.61 9.91 -3.34
N ASP A 84 -9.79 9.17 -2.59
CA ASP A 84 -10.20 7.98 -1.84
C ASP A 84 -10.52 8.34 -0.37
N ASP A 85 -11.57 9.15 -0.16
CA ASP A 85 -12.04 9.49 1.18
C ASP A 85 -12.32 8.21 1.99
N TYR A 86 -11.89 8.19 3.26
CA TYR A 86 -12.07 7.02 4.13
C TYR A 86 -13.39 7.16 4.88
N ASP A 87 -14.49 6.85 4.20
CA ASP A 87 -15.75 6.63 4.89
C ASP A 87 -15.71 5.27 5.60
N ILE A 88 -15.45 5.31 6.91
CA ILE A 88 -15.62 4.14 7.77
C ILE A 88 -17.13 3.92 7.94
N ILE A 89 -17.69 2.99 7.17
CA ILE A 89 -19.10 2.62 7.29
C ILE A 89 -19.25 1.73 8.52
N ASP A 90 -19.88 2.25 9.57
CA ASP A 90 -20.36 1.42 10.68
C ASP A 90 -21.66 0.73 10.27
N VAL A 91 -21.54 -0.53 9.84
CA VAL A 91 -22.66 -1.37 9.44
C VAL A 91 -23.67 -1.53 10.59
N ASN A 92 -23.21 -1.59 11.84
CA ASN A 92 -24.08 -1.78 12.99
C ASN A 92 -24.88 -0.52 13.33
N ASP A 93 -24.29 0.68 13.21
CA ASP A 93 -25.02 1.94 13.40
C ASP A 93 -26.08 2.13 12.31
N SER A 94 -25.73 1.92 11.03
CA SER A 94 -26.67 2.02 9.91
C SER A 94 -27.85 1.05 10.02
N LEU A 95 -27.60 -0.19 10.47
CA LEU A 95 -28.63 -1.19 10.69
C LEU A 95 -29.49 -0.88 11.93
N SER A 96 -28.90 -0.35 13.01
CA SER A 96 -29.65 -0.03 14.23
C SER A 96 -30.69 1.08 14.04
N ARG A 97 -30.39 2.04 13.15
CA ARG A 97 -31.28 3.17 12.82
C ARG A 97 -32.49 2.76 11.99
N SER A 98 -32.43 1.63 11.29
CA SER A 98 -33.51 1.14 10.42
C SER A 98 -34.47 0.15 11.11
N LEU A 99 -34.21 -0.23 12.37
CA LEU A 99 -35.02 -1.21 13.10
C LEU A 99 -36.41 -0.68 13.49
N THR A 100 -37.44 -1.37 13.03
CA THR A 100 -38.83 -1.15 13.43
C THR A 100 -39.11 -1.65 14.86
N PHE A 101 -40.17 -1.15 15.49
CA PHE A 101 -40.58 -1.57 16.84
C PHE A 101 -40.82 -3.09 16.93
N GLY A 102 -41.50 -3.68 15.93
CA GLY A 102 -41.76 -5.13 15.90
C GLY A 102 -40.47 -5.96 15.84
N GLN A 103 -39.48 -5.51 15.08
CA GLN A 103 -38.17 -6.19 15.00
C GLN A 103 -37.41 -6.15 16.32
N LYS A 104 -37.45 -5.01 17.04
CA LYS A 104 -36.83 -4.87 18.37
C LYS A 104 -37.44 -5.83 19.40
N VAL A 105 -38.77 -5.99 19.37
CA VAL A 105 -39.48 -6.93 20.25
C VAL A 105 -39.15 -8.37 19.89
N SER A 106 -39.16 -8.74 18.60
CA SER A 106 -38.78 -10.08 18.15
C SER A 106 -37.34 -10.45 18.54
N ASP A 107 -36.39 -9.51 18.46
CA ASP A 107 -35.02 -9.71 18.95
C ASP A 107 -34.97 -10.00 20.45
N ALA A 108 -35.69 -9.21 21.25
CA ALA A 108 -35.72 -9.40 22.69
C ALA A 108 -36.32 -10.76 23.05
N VAL A 109 -37.41 -11.17 22.37
CA VAL A 109 -38.07 -12.47 22.58
C VAL A 109 -37.16 -13.62 22.15
N ALA A 110 -36.50 -13.52 20.98
CA ALA A 110 -35.56 -14.54 20.52
C ALA A 110 -34.36 -14.69 21.46
N ARG A 111 -33.79 -13.58 21.95
CA ARG A 111 -32.69 -13.59 22.93
C ARG A 111 -33.09 -14.19 24.27
N PHE A 112 -34.30 -13.90 24.73
CA PHE A 112 -34.81 -14.46 25.99
C PHE A 112 -35.13 -15.95 25.85
N GLY A 113 -35.84 -16.34 24.78
CA GLY A 113 -36.20 -17.73 24.50
C GLY A 113 -35.01 -18.64 24.17
N GLY A 114 -33.93 -18.08 23.63
CA GLY A 114 -32.69 -18.81 23.32
C GLY A 114 -31.72 -18.98 24.52
N SER A 115 -32.06 -18.47 25.70
CA SER A 115 -31.20 -18.56 26.88
C SER A 115 -31.26 -19.94 27.54
N TRP A 116 -30.10 -20.47 27.93
CA TRP A 116 -29.99 -21.73 28.69
C TRP A 116 -30.80 -21.71 29.99
N GLY A 117 -30.91 -20.55 30.66
CA GLY A 117 -31.72 -20.42 31.88
C GLY A 117 -33.22 -20.53 31.62
N PHE A 118 -33.71 -19.98 30.52
CA PHE A 118 -35.12 -20.08 30.13
C PHE A 118 -35.50 -21.54 29.82
N ILE A 119 -34.65 -22.26 29.08
CA ILE A 119 -34.84 -23.68 28.76
C ILE A 119 -34.96 -24.51 30.05
N GLY A 120 -34.08 -24.28 31.04
CA GLY A 120 -34.11 -24.99 32.32
C GLY A 120 -35.41 -24.75 33.12
N VAL A 121 -35.84 -23.49 33.24
CA VAL A 121 -37.10 -23.15 33.92
C VAL A 121 -38.31 -23.72 33.17
N PHE A 122 -38.30 -23.64 31.84
CA PHE A 122 -39.39 -24.17 31.01
C PHE A 122 -39.56 -25.68 31.18
N VAL A 123 -38.47 -26.45 31.12
CA VAL A 123 -38.49 -27.90 31.36
C VAL A 123 -38.95 -28.24 32.78
N PHE A 124 -38.49 -27.48 33.79
CA PHE A 124 -38.93 -27.66 35.17
C PHE A 124 -40.44 -27.46 35.33
N VAL A 125 -41.00 -26.40 34.73
CA VAL A 125 -42.44 -26.12 34.76
C VAL A 125 -43.24 -27.24 34.08
N LEU A 126 -42.77 -27.79 32.96
CA LEU A 126 -43.41 -28.92 32.30
C LEU A 126 -43.44 -30.17 33.20
N ILE A 127 -42.31 -30.50 33.84
CA ILE A 127 -42.23 -31.64 34.76
C ILE A 127 -43.15 -31.43 35.96
N ALA A 128 -43.14 -30.23 36.55
CA ALA A 128 -44.03 -29.88 37.65
C ALA A 128 -45.52 -30.02 37.27
N TRP A 129 -45.91 -29.53 36.08
CA TRP A 129 -47.27 -29.64 35.56
C TRP A 129 -47.72 -31.09 35.39
N MET A 130 -46.85 -31.93 34.81
CA MET A 130 -47.11 -33.37 34.63
C MET A 130 -47.24 -34.10 35.98
N LEU A 131 -46.40 -33.78 36.96
CA LEU A 131 -46.47 -34.39 38.30
C LEU A 131 -47.74 -34.00 39.05
N VAL A 132 -48.10 -32.71 39.05
CA VAL A 132 -49.31 -32.21 39.74
C VAL A 132 -50.57 -32.84 39.15
N ASN A 133 -50.73 -32.82 37.83
CA ASN A 133 -51.92 -33.34 37.16
C ASN A 133 -51.94 -34.87 37.02
N GLY A 134 -50.77 -35.53 36.95
CA GLY A 134 -50.66 -36.97 36.82
C GLY A 134 -50.87 -37.72 38.13
N LEU A 135 -50.38 -37.18 39.26
CA LEU A 135 -50.56 -37.78 40.58
C LEU A 135 -51.85 -37.33 41.28
N GLY A 136 -52.61 -36.42 40.68
CA GLY A 136 -53.83 -35.86 41.28
C GLY A 136 -53.54 -35.13 42.60
N LEU A 137 -52.36 -34.52 42.72
CA LEU A 137 -51.97 -33.74 43.90
C LEU A 137 -53.01 -32.63 44.14
N PHE A 138 -53.45 -32.48 45.40
CA PHE A 138 -54.54 -31.57 45.83
C PHE A 138 -55.96 -31.92 45.36
N GLY A 139 -56.21 -33.10 44.77
CA GLY A 139 -57.55 -33.53 44.36
C GLY A 139 -58.09 -32.82 43.11
N VAL A 140 -57.26 -32.02 42.44
CA VAL A 140 -57.60 -31.28 41.23
C VAL A 140 -57.00 -31.99 40.03
N ASN A 141 -57.84 -32.51 39.13
CA ASN A 141 -57.41 -33.19 37.90
C ASN A 141 -57.77 -32.34 36.68
N PHE A 142 -57.05 -31.24 36.48
CA PHE A 142 -57.38 -30.27 35.44
C PHE A 142 -56.97 -30.77 34.04
N ASP A 143 -55.86 -31.50 33.93
CA ASP A 143 -55.32 -32.01 32.67
C ASP A 143 -54.85 -33.47 32.81
N LYS A 144 -55.80 -34.43 32.79
CA LYS A 144 -55.48 -35.86 32.93
C LYS A 144 -54.65 -36.37 31.74
N TYR A 145 -53.80 -37.36 31.98
CA TYR A 145 -53.09 -38.08 30.90
C TYR A 145 -54.11 -38.49 29.82
N PRO A 146 -53.95 -38.06 28.55
CA PRO A 146 -52.70 -37.70 27.85
C PRO A 146 -52.30 -36.19 27.77
N PHE A 147 -52.74 -35.33 28.71
CA PHE A 147 -52.38 -33.90 28.81
C PHE A 147 -52.75 -33.03 27.59
N ILE A 148 -54.05 -32.92 27.28
CA ILE A 148 -54.53 -32.22 26.08
C ILE A 148 -54.28 -30.70 26.15
N LEU A 149 -54.41 -30.10 27.34
CA LEU A 149 -54.22 -28.66 27.50
C LEU A 149 -52.75 -28.28 27.39
N LEU A 150 -51.86 -29.08 28.01
CA LEU A 150 -50.42 -28.91 27.86
C LEU A 150 -50.00 -28.99 26.39
N ASN A 151 -50.51 -29.98 25.67
CA ASN A 151 -50.22 -30.16 24.23
C ASN A 151 -50.72 -28.98 23.39
N LEU A 152 -51.91 -28.44 23.68
CA LEU A 152 -52.44 -27.27 22.98
C LEU A 152 -51.54 -26.03 23.21
N VAL A 153 -51.14 -25.79 24.46
CA VAL A 153 -50.28 -24.65 24.81
C VAL A 153 -48.91 -24.78 24.14
N LEU A 154 -48.28 -25.95 24.23
CA LEU A 154 -46.98 -26.21 23.59
C LEU A 154 -47.04 -26.00 22.07
N SER A 155 -48.12 -26.46 21.42
CA SER A 155 -48.29 -26.30 19.98
C SER A 155 -48.46 -24.83 19.58
N CYS A 156 -49.22 -24.04 20.36
CA CYS A 156 -49.39 -22.61 20.14
C CYS A 156 -48.07 -21.84 20.33
N VAL A 157 -47.32 -22.18 21.39
CA VAL A 157 -46.01 -21.60 21.67
C VAL A 157 -45.04 -21.90 20.52
N ALA A 158 -44.96 -23.15 20.06
CA ALA A 158 -44.11 -23.55 18.95
C ALA A 158 -44.49 -22.83 17.63
N ALA A 159 -45.79 -22.71 17.34
CA ALA A 159 -46.29 -22.03 16.16
C ALA A 159 -45.91 -20.53 16.11
N ILE A 160 -45.90 -19.85 17.26
CA ILE A 160 -45.46 -18.45 17.38
C ILE A 160 -43.94 -18.34 17.37
N GLN A 161 -43.21 -19.32 17.93
CA GLN A 161 -41.75 -19.31 17.98
C GLN A 161 -41.11 -19.42 16.59
N ALA A 162 -41.61 -20.31 15.72
CA ALA A 162 -41.04 -20.52 14.39
C ALA A 162 -40.86 -19.23 13.55
N PRO A 163 -41.88 -18.37 13.36
CA PRO A 163 -41.73 -17.11 12.63
C PRO A 163 -40.86 -16.08 13.35
N ILE A 164 -40.85 -16.05 14.69
CA ILE A 164 -39.95 -15.16 15.46
C ILE A 164 -38.49 -15.55 15.23
N ILE A 165 -38.20 -16.85 15.29
CA ILE A 165 -36.87 -17.39 15.00
C ILE A 165 -36.49 -17.06 13.56
N MET A 166 -37.38 -17.30 12.59
CA MET A 166 -37.13 -16.99 11.18
C MET A 166 -36.88 -15.49 10.96
N MET A 167 -37.64 -14.61 11.63
CA MET A 167 -37.42 -13.16 11.59
C MET A 167 -36.08 -12.74 12.21
N SER A 168 -35.60 -13.42 13.27
CA SER A 168 -34.26 -13.19 13.81
C SER A 168 -33.16 -13.69 12.89
N GLN A 169 -33.35 -14.83 12.25
CA GLN A 169 -32.40 -15.40 11.28
C GLN A 169 -32.29 -14.53 10.03
N ASN A 170 -33.40 -14.07 9.47
CA ASN A 170 -33.38 -13.19 8.30
C ASN A 170 -32.60 -11.89 8.59
N ARG A 171 -32.77 -11.34 9.80
CA ARG A 171 -32.03 -10.14 10.24
C ARG A 171 -30.55 -10.40 10.49
N ALA A 172 -30.19 -11.56 11.03
CA ALA A 172 -28.79 -11.97 11.13
C ALA A 172 -28.16 -12.10 9.73
N ALA A 173 -28.86 -12.74 8.78
CA ALA A 173 -28.41 -12.86 7.40
C ALA A 173 -28.29 -11.50 6.69
N ASP A 174 -29.22 -10.56 6.92
CA ASP A 174 -29.14 -9.20 6.39
C ASP A 174 -27.89 -8.46 6.92
N ARG A 175 -27.59 -8.60 8.23
CA ARG A 175 -26.38 -8.07 8.85
C ARG A 175 -25.13 -8.68 8.22
N ASP A 176 -25.06 -10.01 8.17
CA ASP A 176 -23.92 -10.74 7.60
C ASP A 176 -23.67 -10.35 6.13
N ARG A 177 -24.73 -10.09 5.37
CA ARG A 177 -24.63 -9.60 3.98
C ARG A 177 -24.03 -8.20 3.92
N MET A 178 -24.48 -7.27 4.75
CA MET A 178 -23.93 -5.90 4.78
C MET A 178 -22.48 -5.89 5.26
N ASP A 179 -22.13 -6.70 6.26
CA ASP A 179 -20.76 -6.87 6.72
C ASP A 179 -19.87 -7.42 5.59
N SER A 180 -20.36 -8.44 4.85
CA SER A 180 -19.66 -9.01 3.70
C SER A 180 -19.47 -8.01 2.55
N GLU A 181 -20.45 -7.16 2.28
CA GLU A 181 -20.37 -6.11 1.26
C GLU A 181 -19.36 -5.02 1.66
N ASN A 182 -19.38 -4.60 2.93
CA ASN A 182 -18.40 -3.68 3.47
C ASN A 182 -16.97 -4.25 3.40
N ASP A 183 -16.78 -5.51 3.81
CA ASP A 183 -15.49 -6.20 3.72
C ASP A 183 -15.00 -6.30 2.27
N TYR A 184 -15.91 -6.56 1.32
CA TYR A 184 -15.60 -6.56 -0.11
C TYR A 184 -15.09 -5.18 -0.58
N HIS A 185 -15.76 -4.09 -0.19
CA HIS A 185 -15.34 -2.73 -0.53
C HIS A 185 -13.98 -2.38 0.09
N VAL A 186 -13.75 -2.73 1.35
CA VAL A 186 -12.44 -2.54 2.02
C VAL A 186 -11.34 -3.32 1.31
N ASN A 187 -11.62 -4.56 0.88
CA ASN A 187 -10.65 -5.38 0.17
C ASN A 187 -10.33 -4.82 -1.23
N LEU A 188 -11.33 -4.37 -1.98
CA LEU A 188 -11.10 -3.67 -3.26
C LEU A 188 -10.26 -2.41 -3.09
N LYS A 189 -10.53 -1.62 -2.04
CA LYS A 189 -9.74 -0.42 -1.72
C LYS A 189 -8.30 -0.79 -1.38
N SER A 190 -8.09 -1.81 -0.57
CA SER A 190 -6.76 -2.33 -0.22
C SER A 190 -5.99 -2.83 -1.43
N GLU A 191 -6.66 -3.53 -2.37
CA GLU A 191 -6.05 -3.97 -3.62
C GLU A 191 -5.63 -2.77 -4.50
N HIS A 192 -6.45 -1.72 -4.55
CA HIS A 192 -6.13 -0.49 -5.26
C HIS A 192 -4.88 0.20 -4.68
N GLU A 193 -4.83 0.38 -3.37
CA GLU A 193 -3.69 0.95 -2.66
C GLU A 193 -2.41 0.12 -2.87
N LEU A 194 -2.52 -1.21 -2.82
CA LEU A 194 -1.40 -2.11 -3.08
C LEU A 194 -0.87 -1.95 -4.52
N ARG A 195 -1.77 -1.82 -5.51
CA ARG A 195 -1.39 -1.59 -6.91
C ARG A 195 -0.66 -0.26 -7.08
N ILE A 196 -1.11 0.78 -6.39
CA ILE A 196 -0.47 2.10 -6.37
C ILE A 196 0.94 2.00 -5.77
N LEU A 197 1.10 1.31 -4.63
CA LEU A 197 2.40 1.09 -3.99
C LEU A 197 3.35 0.30 -4.90
N HIS A 198 2.86 -0.73 -5.58
CA HIS A 198 3.64 -1.45 -6.57
C HIS A 198 4.10 -0.56 -7.72
N ALA A 199 3.22 0.28 -8.28
CA ALA A 199 3.61 1.21 -9.33
C ALA A 199 4.70 2.20 -8.86
N LYS A 200 4.66 2.63 -7.58
CA LYS A 200 5.73 3.44 -6.99
C LYS A 200 7.04 2.66 -6.90
N LEU A 201 6.99 1.42 -6.41
CA LEU A 201 8.17 0.55 -6.30
C LEU A 201 8.83 0.29 -7.65
N ASP A 202 8.03 -0.02 -8.68
CA ASP A 202 8.51 -0.21 -10.05
C ASP A 202 9.17 1.05 -10.58
N HIS A 203 8.57 2.22 -10.31
CA HIS A 203 9.18 3.50 -10.69
C HIS A 203 10.54 3.72 -10.02
N LEU A 204 10.65 3.51 -8.69
CA LEU A 204 11.91 3.63 -7.95
C LEU A 204 12.99 2.70 -8.54
N THR A 205 12.60 1.46 -8.84
CA THR A 205 13.52 0.41 -9.30
C THR A 205 13.97 0.64 -10.74
N GLN A 206 13.05 1.02 -11.65
CA GLN A 206 13.36 1.17 -13.07
C GLN A 206 13.98 2.52 -13.43
N HIS A 207 13.65 3.60 -12.71
CA HIS A 207 14.08 4.95 -13.09
C HIS A 207 15.10 5.53 -12.11
N GLN A 208 14.84 5.49 -10.80
CA GLN A 208 15.73 6.17 -9.84
C GLN A 208 17.03 5.42 -9.57
N LEU A 209 16.96 4.09 -9.49
CA LEU A 209 18.15 3.27 -9.19
C LEU A 209 19.23 3.40 -10.27
N PRO A 210 18.91 3.31 -11.59
CA PRO A 210 19.91 3.56 -12.64
C PRO A 210 20.52 4.96 -12.60
N HIS A 211 19.72 6.00 -12.36
CA HIS A 211 20.23 7.38 -12.25
C HIS A 211 21.19 7.53 -11.05
N THR A 212 20.88 6.91 -9.92
CA THR A 212 21.75 6.93 -8.74
C THR A 212 23.07 6.23 -9.02
N LEU A 213 23.04 5.07 -9.68
CA LEU A 213 24.24 4.34 -10.10
C LEU A 213 25.08 5.13 -11.11
N GLU A 214 24.43 5.83 -12.04
CA GLU A 214 25.12 6.70 -13.00
C GLU A 214 25.85 7.85 -12.27
N ILE A 215 25.18 8.56 -11.35
CA ILE A 215 25.81 9.61 -10.56
C ILE A 215 27.00 9.07 -9.75
N GLN A 216 26.87 7.90 -9.11
CA GLN A 216 27.97 7.25 -8.39
C GLN A 216 29.15 6.92 -9.30
N LYS A 217 28.89 6.43 -10.52
CA LYS A 217 29.95 6.17 -11.51
C LYS A 217 30.71 7.46 -11.86
N ILE A 218 29.99 8.57 -12.05
CA ILE A 218 30.60 9.88 -12.36
C ILE A 218 31.43 10.39 -11.18
N GLN A 219 30.95 10.20 -9.94
CA GLN A 219 31.71 10.56 -8.74
C GLN A 219 33.04 9.79 -8.66
N ILE A 220 33.04 8.49 -8.96
CA ILE A 220 34.26 7.69 -9.01
C ILE A 220 35.21 8.18 -10.12
N GLU A 221 34.67 8.55 -11.28
CA GLU A 221 35.45 9.12 -12.40
C GLU A 221 36.15 10.43 -12.00
N ILE A 222 35.42 11.37 -11.39
CA ILE A 222 35.96 12.65 -10.90
C ILE A 222 37.00 12.40 -9.80
N LEU A 223 36.74 11.52 -8.84
CA LEU A 223 37.70 11.18 -7.78
C LEU A 223 38.99 10.56 -8.35
N SER A 224 38.87 9.73 -9.39
CA SER A 224 40.03 9.18 -10.08
C SER A 224 40.86 10.28 -10.75
N GLN A 225 40.21 11.25 -11.39
CA GLN A 225 40.91 12.38 -12.03
C GLN A 225 41.64 13.25 -11.01
N ILE A 226 40.98 13.61 -9.90
CA ILE A 226 41.60 14.38 -8.81
C ILE A 226 42.82 13.63 -8.25
N ARG A 227 42.69 12.31 -8.06
CA ARG A 227 43.81 11.49 -7.57
C ARG A 227 45.01 11.55 -8.52
N THR A 228 44.78 11.38 -9.82
CA THR A 228 45.86 11.44 -10.83
C THR A 228 46.53 12.82 -10.83
N GLU A 229 45.76 13.91 -10.80
CA GLU A 229 46.32 15.28 -10.73
C GLU A 229 47.15 15.49 -9.45
N LEU A 230 46.71 14.95 -8.30
CA LEU A 230 47.46 15.02 -7.05
C LEU A 230 48.77 14.22 -7.10
N ASP A 231 48.77 13.05 -7.72
CA ASP A 231 49.96 12.21 -7.87
C ASP A 231 50.98 12.90 -8.81
N ASP A 232 50.52 13.49 -9.91
CA ASP A 232 51.36 14.27 -10.84
C ASP A 232 51.99 15.50 -10.14
N LEU A 233 51.21 16.26 -9.37
CA LEU A 233 51.71 17.40 -8.58
C LEU A 233 52.73 16.97 -7.51
N ARG A 234 52.55 15.78 -6.92
CA ARG A 234 53.51 15.21 -5.97
C ARG A 234 54.81 14.86 -6.67
N GLU A 235 54.74 14.22 -7.84
CA GLU A 235 55.92 13.88 -8.64
C GLU A 235 56.72 15.12 -9.05
N GLU A 236 56.05 16.19 -9.51
CA GLU A 236 56.70 17.45 -9.85
C GLU A 236 57.41 18.10 -8.65
N LYS A 237 56.78 18.08 -7.47
CA LYS A 237 57.42 18.59 -6.25
C LYS A 237 58.63 17.75 -5.85
N THR A 238 58.58 16.42 -5.99
CA THR A 238 59.74 15.56 -5.72
C THR A 238 60.87 15.70 -6.74
N LYS A 239 60.60 16.14 -7.97
CA LYS A 239 61.64 16.44 -8.98
C LYS A 239 62.30 17.81 -8.80
N LYS A 240 61.64 18.73 -8.08
CA LYS A 240 62.12 20.10 -7.81
C LYS A 240 62.94 20.24 -6.52
N ASN A 241 62.88 19.25 -5.64
CA ASN A 241 63.71 19.13 -4.43
C ASN A 241 64.87 18.17 -4.67
#